data_AF-A0A1S1QWV2-F1
#
_entry.id   AF-A0A1S1QWV2-F1
#
_cell.length_a   1.000
_cell.length_b   1.000
_cell.length_c   1.000
_cell.angle_alpha   90.00
_cell.angle_beta   90.00
_cell.angle_gamma   90.00
#
_symmetry.space_group_name_H-M   'P 1'
#
loop_
_entity.id
_entity.type
_entity.pdbx_description
1 polymer ?
#
loop_
_entity_poly.entity_id
_entity_poly.type
_entity_poly.pdbx_seq_one_letter_code
_entity_poly.pdbx_strand_id
1 'polypeptide(L)'
;MTPSWWAGLTPLEETILCGDANHRLRWSEGELGTPDHDDPDGERTLAALGGQPMPCIQILDAWQRHRADLDVLLLASRGAADHLDPRAIGVTGGPGGLNVPARAVAATFGSPGPWPAPPGPPWPGAVSGGQGAFVSHSHFFYGGGFSHGGVSGPGPHQNDEPLPMLLRLPGALPDRLVATVVATWAQRIADDDPRVTAALPALHAALYGRALTAARGWLGGGATLDVRLAASPAAARRTDGVIAIELPFSWLRDVWARGFATLAGRFCLTAQPGPPGDWTFTTVAADFGQPQKVTLRTW
;
A
#
# COMPACT_ATOMS: atom_id res chain seq x y z
N MET A 1 1.60 -24.86 14.20
CA MET A 1 1.88 -23.45 14.53
C MET A 1 1.30 -22.61 13.41
N THR A 2 0.46 -21.62 13.72
CA THR A 2 0.03 -20.64 12.72
C THR A 2 1.26 -19.84 12.31
N PRO A 3 1.59 -19.74 11.01
CA PRO A 3 2.73 -18.93 10.59
C PRO A 3 2.51 -17.48 11.03
N SER A 4 3.59 -16.81 11.40
CA SER A 4 3.54 -15.39 11.76
C SER A 4 2.91 -14.57 10.63
N TRP A 5 2.18 -13.52 10.96
CA TRP A 5 1.42 -12.77 9.96
C TRP A 5 2.29 -12.16 8.85
N TRP A 6 3.56 -11.87 9.17
CA TRP A 6 4.56 -11.34 8.24
C TRP A 6 5.21 -12.40 7.34
N ALA A 7 4.99 -13.69 7.59
CA ALA A 7 5.66 -14.76 6.85
C ALA A 7 5.25 -14.73 5.36
N GLY A 8 6.16 -14.46 4.44
CA GLY A 8 5.87 -14.28 3.01
C GLY A 8 5.76 -12.82 2.56
N LEU A 9 5.96 -11.85 3.46
CA LEU A 9 6.28 -10.47 3.11
C LEU A 9 7.81 -10.33 3.08
N THR A 10 8.36 -9.95 1.92
CA THR A 10 9.80 -9.71 1.76
C THR A 10 10.24 -8.54 2.66
N PRO A 11 11.32 -8.69 3.46
CA PRO A 11 11.96 -7.56 4.13
C PRO A 11 12.26 -6.44 3.13
N LEU A 12 12.13 -5.19 3.58
CA LEU A 12 12.42 -4.02 2.77
C LEU A 12 13.42 -3.14 3.49
N GLU A 13 14.31 -2.52 2.72
CA GLU A 13 15.31 -1.58 3.19
C GLU A 13 15.36 -0.41 2.22
N GLU A 14 15.28 0.80 2.75
CA GLU A 14 15.34 2.05 1.98
C GLU A 14 16.26 3.04 2.69
N THR A 15 16.82 3.99 1.96
CA THR A 15 17.72 5.01 2.53
C THR A 15 17.03 6.36 2.69
N ILE A 16 17.40 7.09 3.74
CA ILE A 16 16.98 8.46 4.01
C ILE A 16 18.19 9.31 4.38
N LEU A 17 18.09 10.62 4.19
CA LEU A 17 19.08 11.56 4.68
C LEU A 17 18.93 11.76 6.20
N CYS A 18 20.01 11.57 6.94
CA CYS A 18 20.06 11.68 8.39
C CYS A 18 21.31 12.48 8.79
N GLY A 19 21.15 13.80 8.97
CA GLY A 19 22.29 14.72 9.07
C GLY A 19 23.08 14.73 7.75
N ASP A 20 24.39 14.49 7.84
CA ASP A 20 25.31 14.49 6.69
C ASP A 20 25.49 13.10 6.05
N ALA A 21 24.78 12.07 6.54
CA ALA A 21 24.90 10.69 6.08
C ALA A 21 23.55 10.14 5.58
N ASN A 22 23.63 9.09 4.75
CA ASN A 22 22.45 8.30 4.38
C ASN A 22 22.30 7.15 5.38
N HIS A 23 21.17 7.11 6.08
CA HIS A 23 20.81 6.02 6.98
C HIS A 23 19.74 5.15 6.35
N ARG A 24 19.70 3.89 6.76
CA ARG A 24 18.78 2.87 6.30
C ARG A 24 17.61 2.79 7.27
N LEU A 25 16.42 2.67 6.69
CA LEU A 25 15.22 2.22 7.36
C LEU A 25 14.93 0.82 6.87
N ARG A 26 14.77 -0.12 7.80
CA ARG A 26 14.51 -1.51 7.48
C ARG A 26 13.19 -1.93 8.10
N TRP A 27 12.29 -2.44 7.27
CA TRP A 27 11.15 -3.20 7.74
C TRP A 27 11.45 -4.70 7.60
N SER A 28 11.31 -5.44 8.69
CA SER A 28 11.43 -6.90 8.68
C SER A 28 10.65 -7.51 9.82
N GLU A 29 10.04 -8.67 9.57
CA GLU A 29 9.35 -9.46 10.59
C GLU A 29 8.24 -8.70 11.34
N GLY A 30 7.58 -7.76 10.65
CA GLY A 30 6.49 -6.97 11.23
C GLY A 30 6.93 -5.66 11.88
N GLU A 31 8.24 -5.42 12.03
CA GLU A 31 8.80 -4.27 12.73
C GLU A 31 9.58 -3.35 11.78
N LEU A 32 9.56 -2.05 12.10
CA LEU A 32 10.39 -1.02 11.45
C LEU A 32 11.54 -0.66 12.39
N GLY A 33 12.75 -0.65 11.87
CA GLY A 33 13.96 -0.27 12.61
C GLY A 33 14.97 0.47 11.74
N THR A 34 16.10 0.84 12.33
CA THR A 34 17.25 1.41 11.61
C THR A 34 18.50 0.61 12.00
N PRO A 35 19.20 -0.02 11.04
CA PRO A 35 20.42 -0.78 11.33
C PRO A 35 21.65 0.11 11.51
N ASP A 36 21.53 1.43 11.31
CA ASP A 36 22.66 2.37 11.35
C ASP A 36 22.78 3.12 12.68
N HIS A 37 21.96 2.76 13.69
CA HIS A 37 22.14 3.19 15.08
C HIS A 37 22.17 1.97 16.01
N ASP A 38 23.29 1.79 16.69
CA ASP A 38 23.47 0.70 17.67
C ASP A 38 22.65 0.94 18.96
N ASP A 39 22.48 2.21 19.35
CA ASP A 39 21.71 2.61 20.54
C ASP A 39 20.70 3.73 20.24
N PRO A 40 19.51 3.38 19.69
CA PRO A 40 18.44 4.34 19.45
C PRO A 40 17.97 5.10 20.71
N ASP A 41 18.04 4.48 21.89
CA ASP A 41 17.59 5.11 23.14
C ASP A 41 18.61 6.14 23.66
N GLY A 42 19.90 5.86 23.46
CA GLY A 42 20.98 6.83 23.65
C GLY A 42 20.79 8.07 22.78
N GLU A 43 20.45 7.89 21.51
CA GLU A 43 20.17 9.01 20.58
C GLU A 43 18.95 9.84 21.02
N ARG A 44 17.87 9.19 21.48
CA ARG A 44 16.71 9.87 22.08
C ARG A 44 17.11 10.68 23.31
N THR A 45 17.97 10.12 24.16
CA THR A 45 18.46 10.78 25.37
C THR A 45 19.30 12.01 25.03
N LEU A 46 20.21 11.90 24.05
CA LEU A 46 21.01 13.03 23.56
C LEU A 46 20.12 14.15 23.00
N ALA A 47 19.10 13.80 22.21
CA ALA A 47 18.13 14.77 21.71
C ALA A 47 17.38 15.49 22.85
N ALA A 48 16.94 14.74 23.86
CA ALA A 48 16.27 15.30 25.05
C ALA A 48 17.18 16.24 25.87
N LEU A 49 18.50 16.04 25.83
CA LEU A 49 19.51 16.90 26.46
C LEU A 49 19.92 18.10 25.59
N GLY A 50 19.21 18.36 24.48
CA GLY A 50 19.45 19.50 23.59
C GLY A 50 20.28 19.18 22.34
N GLY A 51 20.60 17.90 22.11
CA GLY A 51 21.16 17.42 20.84
C GLY A 51 20.16 17.54 19.69
N GLN A 52 20.66 17.53 18.45
CA GLN A 52 19.80 17.52 17.28
C GLN A 52 19.15 16.14 17.10
N PRO A 53 17.81 16.03 16.99
CA PRO A 53 17.14 14.75 16.85
C PRO A 53 17.40 14.14 15.46
N MET A 54 17.78 12.86 15.42
CA MET A 54 18.07 12.16 14.17
C MET A 54 16.78 11.82 13.39
N PRO A 55 16.65 12.20 12.10
CA PRO A 55 15.45 11.92 11.31
C PRO A 55 14.98 10.46 11.31
N CYS A 56 15.89 9.49 11.25
CA CYS A 56 15.52 8.07 11.30
C CYS A 56 14.87 7.69 12.64
N ILE A 57 15.38 8.20 13.77
CA ILE A 57 14.81 7.96 15.10
C ILE A 57 13.44 8.63 15.22
N GLN A 58 13.28 9.85 14.70
CA GLN A 58 11.98 10.52 14.66
C GLN A 58 10.93 9.72 13.87
N ILE A 59 11.33 9.08 12.76
CA ILE A 59 10.48 8.19 11.97
C ILE A 59 10.09 6.95 12.79
N LEU A 60 11.03 6.34 13.52
CA LEU A 60 10.72 5.20 14.39
C LEU A 60 9.74 5.59 15.50
N ASP A 61 9.93 6.75 16.13
CA ASP A 61 9.06 7.24 17.21
C ASP A 61 7.67 7.64 16.70
N ALA A 62 7.59 8.23 15.51
CA ALA A 62 6.33 8.44 14.82
C ALA A 62 5.64 7.09 14.56
N TRP A 63 6.36 6.12 14.02
CA TRP A 63 5.79 4.81 13.72
C TRP A 63 5.27 4.08 14.96
N GLN A 64 6.02 4.08 16.06
CA GLN A 64 5.58 3.45 17.30
C GLN A 64 4.26 4.01 17.82
N ARG A 65 4.01 5.32 17.65
CA ARG A 65 2.74 5.96 17.99
C ARG A 65 1.59 5.55 17.05
N HIS A 66 1.87 5.31 15.77
CA HIS A 66 0.86 5.06 14.75
C HIS A 66 0.67 3.58 14.37
N ARG A 67 1.43 2.64 14.96
CA ARG A 67 1.39 1.20 14.57
C ARG A 67 0.03 0.50 14.75
N ALA A 68 -0.90 1.13 15.46
CA ALA A 68 -2.28 0.66 15.63
C ALA A 68 -3.32 1.73 15.27
N ASP A 69 -2.90 2.82 14.64
CA ASP A 69 -3.74 3.95 14.26
C ASP A 69 -4.46 3.68 12.94
N LEU A 70 -5.79 3.80 12.94
CA LEU A 70 -6.60 3.55 11.75
C LEU A 70 -6.46 4.63 10.69
N ASP A 71 -5.99 5.82 11.04
CA ASP A 71 -5.75 6.90 10.06
C ASP A 71 -4.68 6.48 9.04
N VAL A 72 -3.74 5.61 9.43
CA VAL A 72 -2.81 4.96 8.49
C VAL A 72 -3.58 4.21 7.40
N LEU A 73 -4.66 3.50 7.74
CA LEU A 73 -5.44 2.74 6.76
C LEU A 73 -6.33 3.62 5.87
N LEU A 74 -6.79 4.76 6.41
CA LEU A 74 -7.68 5.68 5.71
C LEU A 74 -6.94 6.61 4.74
N LEU A 75 -5.72 7.00 5.11
CA LEU A 75 -4.91 7.96 4.35
C LEU A 75 -3.89 7.30 3.41
N ALA A 76 -3.44 6.08 3.71
CA ALA A 76 -2.52 5.37 2.83
C ALA A 76 -3.21 4.88 1.55
N SER A 77 -2.39 4.54 0.55
CA SER A 77 -2.85 3.99 -0.72
C SER A 77 -3.72 2.73 -0.51
N ARG A 78 -4.75 2.61 -1.34
CA ARG A 78 -5.65 1.45 -1.40
C ARG A 78 -5.12 0.36 -2.36
N GLY A 79 -3.97 0.58 -3.00
CA GLY A 79 -3.28 -0.36 -3.87
C GLY A 79 -2.74 0.30 -5.14
N ALA A 80 -2.14 -0.49 -6.04
CA ALA A 80 -1.44 0.03 -7.23
C ALA A 80 -2.30 0.89 -8.18
N ALA A 81 -3.63 0.69 -8.19
CA ALA A 81 -4.55 1.51 -8.98
C ALA A 81 -5.06 2.77 -8.25
N ASP A 82 -4.65 2.98 -7.00
CA ASP A 82 -4.93 4.15 -6.19
C ASP A 82 -3.70 5.07 -6.18
N HIS A 83 -3.61 5.92 -7.22
CA HIS A 83 -2.56 6.91 -7.33
C HIS A 83 -2.82 8.05 -6.35
N LEU A 84 -2.09 8.05 -5.23
CA LEU A 84 -1.95 9.24 -4.40
C LEU A 84 -1.05 10.23 -5.13
N ASP A 85 -1.63 11.25 -5.80
CA ASP A 85 -0.84 12.38 -6.30
C ASP A 85 -0.38 13.23 -5.10
N PRO A 86 0.92 13.28 -4.77
CA PRO A 86 1.42 14.05 -3.63
C PRO A 86 1.15 15.56 -3.79
N ARG A 87 0.91 16.05 -5.02
CA ARG A 87 0.56 17.46 -5.28
C ARG A 87 -0.93 17.74 -5.10
N ALA A 88 -1.77 16.71 -5.13
CA ALA A 88 -3.21 16.83 -4.87
C ALA A 88 -3.53 16.85 -3.36
N ILE A 89 -2.63 16.34 -2.52
CA ILE A 89 -2.69 16.48 -1.05
C ILE A 89 -2.17 17.87 -0.66
N GLY A 90 -2.80 18.91 -1.20
CA GLY A 90 -2.62 20.27 -0.71
C GLY A 90 -3.40 20.42 0.60
N VAL A 91 -2.70 20.54 1.72
CA VAL A 91 -3.27 21.07 2.97
C VAL A 91 -3.82 22.46 2.63
N THR A 92 -5.14 22.56 2.50
CA THR A 92 -5.84 23.84 2.31
C THR A 92 -5.93 24.56 3.65
N GLY A 93 -4.78 24.99 4.15
CA GLY A 93 -4.67 25.94 5.25
C GLY A 93 -4.58 27.36 4.68
N GLY A 94 -5.71 28.02 4.46
CA GLY A 94 -5.73 29.44 4.09
C GLY A 94 -7.13 29.96 3.75
N PRO A 95 -7.60 31.06 4.38
CA PRO A 95 -8.96 31.56 4.18
C PRO A 95 -9.04 32.38 2.89
N GLY A 96 -9.80 31.87 1.92
CA GLY A 96 -10.32 32.65 0.79
C GLY A 96 -9.79 32.21 -0.57
N GLY A 97 -10.72 31.80 -1.44
CA GLY A 97 -10.50 31.75 -2.89
C GLY A 97 -10.87 30.41 -3.53
N LEU A 98 -12.07 30.35 -4.10
CA LEU A 98 -12.41 29.37 -5.14
C LEU A 98 -11.45 29.54 -6.32
N ASN A 99 -10.71 28.50 -6.67
CA ASN A 99 -10.10 28.37 -8.00
C ASN A 99 -10.04 26.89 -8.41
N VAL A 100 -10.95 26.52 -9.32
CA VAL A 100 -10.89 25.28 -10.09
C VAL A 100 -10.03 25.57 -11.31
N PRO A 101 -8.85 24.93 -11.52
CA PRO A 101 -8.22 24.99 -12.82
C PRO A 101 -9.00 24.09 -13.80
N ALA A 102 -9.51 24.74 -14.83
CA ALA A 102 -10.12 24.11 -15.99
C ALA A 102 -9.10 23.26 -16.75
N ARG A 103 -9.08 21.95 -16.48
CA ARG A 103 -8.70 20.90 -17.45
C ARG A 103 -9.26 19.55 -17.02
N ALA A 104 -10.59 19.50 -16.99
CA ALA A 104 -11.32 18.25 -17.18
C ALA A 104 -11.39 17.94 -18.69
N VAL A 105 -11.34 16.65 -19.01
CA VAL A 105 -11.56 16.02 -20.32
C VAL A 105 -10.35 15.97 -21.27
N ALA A 106 -9.52 14.93 -21.12
CA ALA A 106 -9.13 14.01 -22.21
C ALA A 106 -8.10 12.98 -21.71
N ALA A 107 -8.56 11.76 -21.44
CA ALA A 107 -7.82 10.51 -21.64
C ALA A 107 -8.77 9.32 -21.44
N THR A 108 -9.58 9.10 -22.47
CA THR A 108 -10.32 7.86 -22.71
C THR A 108 -9.33 6.69 -22.90
N PHE A 109 -9.80 5.49 -22.59
CA PHE A 109 -9.21 4.16 -22.80
C PHE A 109 -8.25 3.97 -23.99
N GLY A 110 -7.42 2.93 -23.82
CA GLY A 110 -6.33 2.47 -24.68
C GLY A 110 -6.56 2.50 -26.19
N SER A 111 -5.45 2.59 -26.93
CA SER A 111 -5.44 2.22 -28.34
C SER A 111 -4.84 0.83 -28.56
N PRO A 112 -5.37 0.07 -29.54
CA PRO A 112 -5.13 -1.34 -29.75
C PRO A 112 -3.91 -1.57 -30.65
N GLY A 113 -3.40 -2.80 -30.65
CA GLY A 113 -2.28 -3.23 -31.50
C GLY A 113 -2.54 -3.09 -33.01
N PRO A 114 -1.47 -3.07 -33.83
CA PRO A 114 -1.56 -2.72 -35.24
C PRO A 114 -1.87 -3.92 -36.14
N TRP A 115 -2.86 -3.76 -37.03
CA TRP A 115 -3.03 -4.54 -38.27
C TRP A 115 -2.37 -3.78 -39.46
N PRO A 116 -2.07 -4.44 -40.59
CA PRO A 116 -0.92 -4.08 -41.44
C PRO A 116 -1.21 -2.98 -42.48
N ALA A 117 -0.17 -2.24 -42.84
CA ALA A 117 -0.15 -1.27 -43.94
C ALA A 117 0.22 -1.95 -45.29
N PRO A 118 -0.27 -1.41 -46.44
CA PRO A 118 -0.02 -1.92 -47.79
C PRO A 118 1.43 -1.66 -48.29
N PRO A 119 1.88 -2.29 -49.40
CA PRO A 119 3.29 -2.47 -49.71
C PRO A 119 3.92 -1.27 -50.43
N GLY A 120 5.14 -0.92 -50.02
CA GLY A 120 6.06 0.00 -50.70
C GLY A 120 7.45 -0.63 -50.87
N PRO A 121 8.26 -0.17 -51.84
CA PRO A 121 9.32 -0.94 -52.51
C PRO A 121 10.66 -1.03 -51.74
N PRO A 122 11.62 -1.88 -52.21
CA PRO A 122 12.59 -2.54 -51.35
C PRO A 122 13.98 -1.90 -51.40
N TRP A 123 14.65 -1.70 -50.26
CA TRP A 123 16.12 -1.74 -50.15
C TRP A 123 16.55 -2.22 -48.74
N PRO A 124 17.75 -2.81 -48.58
CA PRO A 124 18.00 -3.91 -47.65
C PRO A 124 18.80 -3.52 -46.39
N GLY A 125 18.64 -4.35 -45.36
CA GLY A 125 19.71 -4.70 -44.42
C GLY A 125 19.51 -4.20 -42.98
N ALA A 126 19.18 -5.12 -42.07
CA ALA A 126 19.98 -5.44 -40.88
C ALA A 126 19.22 -6.41 -39.96
N VAL A 127 19.98 -7.21 -39.24
CA VAL A 127 19.62 -8.48 -38.62
C VAL A 127 19.33 -8.30 -37.12
N SER A 128 18.35 -9.07 -36.63
CA SER A 128 18.24 -9.76 -35.32
C SER A 128 18.58 -9.06 -33.99
N GLY A 129 17.66 -9.22 -33.02
CA GLY A 129 18.04 -9.73 -31.70
C GLY A 129 17.34 -9.10 -30.49
N GLY A 130 16.69 -9.94 -29.68
CA GLY A 130 16.73 -9.76 -28.21
C GLY A 130 15.41 -9.50 -27.49
N GLN A 131 14.98 -10.52 -26.74
CA GLN A 131 13.97 -10.47 -25.69
C GLN A 131 14.43 -9.60 -24.51
N GLY A 132 13.49 -8.99 -23.78
CA GLY A 132 13.78 -8.31 -22.51
C GLY A 132 12.51 -7.95 -21.75
N ALA A 133 12.34 -8.56 -20.58
CA ALA A 133 11.27 -8.31 -19.63
C ALA A 133 11.27 -6.87 -19.13
N PHE A 134 10.08 -6.26 -19.01
CA PHE A 134 9.92 -4.96 -18.37
C PHE A 134 9.96 -5.12 -16.85
N VAL A 135 11.13 -4.86 -16.26
CA VAL A 135 11.23 -4.44 -14.87
C VAL A 135 11.44 -2.93 -14.90
N SER A 136 10.39 -2.17 -14.60
CA SER A 136 10.50 -0.70 -14.54
C SER A 136 11.22 -0.32 -13.25
N HIS A 137 12.55 -0.18 -13.33
CA HIS A 137 13.33 0.55 -12.33
C HIS A 137 13.33 2.02 -12.72
N SER A 138 12.41 2.78 -12.15
CA SER A 138 12.51 4.24 -12.18
C SER A 138 13.39 4.71 -11.03
N HIS A 139 14.70 4.88 -11.30
CA HIS A 139 15.58 5.69 -10.48
C HIS A 139 15.16 7.16 -10.64
N PHE A 140 14.41 7.68 -9.67
CA PHE A 140 14.23 9.12 -9.52
C PHE A 140 15.11 9.59 -8.35
N PHE A 141 16.22 10.25 -8.68
CA PHE A 141 16.96 11.07 -7.73
C PHE A 141 16.07 12.26 -7.35
N TYR A 142 15.56 12.25 -6.12
CA TYR A 142 15.02 13.46 -5.47
C TYR A 142 15.99 13.91 -4.39
N GLY A 143 16.89 14.83 -4.77
CA GLY A 143 17.55 15.74 -3.85
C GLY A 143 16.56 16.81 -3.41
N GLY A 144 15.68 16.48 -2.46
CA GLY A 144 14.86 17.45 -1.74
C GLY A 144 15.51 17.73 -0.39
N GLY A 145 16.50 18.62 -0.36
CA GLY A 145 17.15 19.02 0.88
C GLY A 145 16.16 19.65 1.86
N PHE A 146 16.03 19.08 3.05
CA PHE A 146 15.37 19.71 4.18
C PHE A 146 16.26 20.86 4.68
N SER A 147 16.11 22.05 4.09
CA SER A 147 16.77 23.25 4.61
C SER A 147 15.92 23.85 5.74
N HIS A 148 16.24 23.52 7.00
CA HIS A 148 15.74 24.25 8.16
C HIS A 148 16.53 25.56 8.29
N GLY A 149 16.01 26.64 7.69
CA GLY A 149 16.43 28.00 8.00
C GLY A 149 15.78 28.45 9.31
N GLY A 150 16.61 28.69 10.33
CA GLY A 150 16.16 28.91 11.71
C GLY A 150 15.51 30.27 11.98
N VAL A 151 14.63 30.28 12.98
CA VAL A 151 14.50 31.34 13.99
C VAL A 151 14.10 30.68 15.31
N SER A 152 14.93 30.82 16.34
CA SER A 152 14.70 30.27 17.68
C SER A 152 13.65 31.08 18.44
N GLY A 153 12.58 30.42 18.87
CA GLY A 153 11.64 30.92 19.88
C GLY A 153 10.95 29.74 20.58
N PRO A 154 10.77 29.75 21.92
CA PRO A 154 10.11 28.65 22.61
C PRO A 154 8.59 28.82 22.49
N GLY A 155 8.02 28.23 21.44
CA GLY A 155 6.58 28.15 21.21
C GLY A 155 6.09 26.69 21.31
N PRO A 156 4.91 26.42 21.89
CA PRO A 156 4.42 25.06 22.11
C PRO A 156 3.71 24.51 20.87
N HIS A 157 4.35 24.48 19.69
CA HIS A 157 3.77 23.86 18.48
C HIS A 157 4.88 23.36 17.54
N GLN A 158 5.22 22.08 17.63
CA GLN A 158 6.14 21.39 16.69
C GLN A 158 5.91 19.86 16.71
N ASN A 159 4.64 19.41 16.67
CA ASN A 159 4.32 17.97 16.83
C ASN A 159 3.18 17.42 15.96
N ASP A 160 2.65 18.18 14.99
CA ASP A 160 1.38 17.82 14.32
C ASP A 160 1.48 17.14 12.93
N GLU A 161 2.65 16.75 12.42
CA GLU A 161 2.70 15.98 11.14
C GLU A 161 3.52 14.67 11.14
N PRO A 162 3.44 13.78 12.16
CA PRO A 162 4.12 12.49 12.12
C PRO A 162 3.59 11.55 11.03
N LEU A 163 2.29 11.59 10.72
CA LEU A 163 1.67 10.64 9.80
C LEU A 163 1.93 10.92 8.30
N PRO A 164 1.78 12.16 7.79
CA PRO A 164 2.14 12.47 6.40
C PRO A 164 3.60 12.13 6.06
N MET A 165 4.51 12.29 7.01
CA MET A 165 5.91 11.86 6.87
C MET A 165 6.02 10.35 6.66
N LEU A 166 5.35 9.53 7.50
CA LEU A 166 5.36 8.06 7.37
C LEU A 166 4.79 7.58 6.04
N LEU A 167 3.74 8.24 5.54
CA LEU A 167 3.10 7.89 4.27
C LEU A 167 3.91 8.32 3.04
N ARG A 168 4.93 9.16 3.23
CA ARG A 168 5.84 9.65 2.19
C ARG A 168 7.22 8.99 2.25
N LEU A 169 7.40 7.96 3.09
CA LEU A 169 8.62 7.19 3.11
C LEU A 169 8.91 6.60 1.72
N PRO A 170 10.20 6.45 1.37
CA PRO A 170 10.61 5.93 0.07
C PRO A 170 10.13 4.49 -0.18
N GLY A 171 10.02 4.17 -1.46
CA GLY A 171 9.74 2.82 -1.94
C GLY A 171 8.42 2.24 -1.42
N ALA A 172 8.45 0.97 -1.04
CA ALA A 172 7.28 0.23 -0.57
C ALA A 172 7.21 0.14 0.97
N LEU A 173 7.99 0.97 1.69
CA LEU A 173 7.90 1.04 3.15
C LEU A 173 6.49 1.40 3.66
N PRO A 174 5.77 2.40 3.08
CA PRO A 174 4.41 2.70 3.51
C PRO A 174 3.47 1.48 3.44
N ASP A 175 3.59 0.64 2.41
CA ASP A 175 2.77 -0.57 2.27
C ASP A 175 3.02 -1.57 3.41
N ARG A 176 4.27 -1.66 3.89
CA ARG A 176 4.62 -2.49 5.05
C ARG A 176 4.06 -1.95 6.34
N LEU A 177 4.07 -0.63 6.53
CA LEU A 177 3.43 0.01 7.69
C LEU A 177 1.92 -0.25 7.69
N VAL A 178 1.26 -0.09 6.55
CA VAL A 178 -0.16 -0.43 6.39
C VAL A 178 -0.41 -1.90 6.72
N ALA A 179 0.44 -2.82 6.25
CA ALA A 179 0.33 -4.24 6.55
C ALA A 179 0.43 -4.52 8.06
N THR A 180 1.31 -3.83 8.80
CA THR A 180 1.39 -3.95 10.26
C THR A 180 0.12 -3.45 10.95
N VAL A 181 -0.46 -2.32 10.53
CA VAL A 181 -1.72 -1.82 11.11
C VAL A 181 -2.87 -2.78 10.82
N VAL A 182 -2.97 -3.29 9.59
CA VAL A 182 -3.95 -4.29 9.20
C VAL A 182 -3.82 -5.56 10.06
N ALA A 183 -2.60 -6.08 10.23
CA ALA A 183 -2.37 -7.26 11.05
C ALA A 183 -2.76 -7.04 12.52
N THR A 184 -2.41 -5.88 13.07
CA THR A 184 -2.77 -5.48 14.44
C THR A 184 -4.29 -5.47 14.64
N TRP A 185 -5.05 -4.87 13.71
CA TRP A 185 -6.51 -4.82 13.80
C TRP A 185 -7.20 -6.15 13.49
N ALA A 186 -6.66 -6.95 12.57
CA ALA A 186 -7.15 -8.30 12.33
C ALA A 186 -7.00 -9.19 13.59
N GLN A 187 -5.90 -9.01 14.34
CA GLN A 187 -5.70 -9.70 15.61
C GLN A 187 -6.70 -9.23 16.67
N ARG A 188 -6.91 -7.92 16.82
CA ARG A 188 -7.92 -7.37 17.75
C ARG A 188 -9.33 -7.88 17.48
N ILE A 189 -9.71 -8.04 16.21
CA ILE A 189 -11.01 -8.62 15.83
C ILE A 189 -11.07 -10.10 16.25
N ALA A 190 -10.00 -10.86 16.06
CA ALA A 190 -9.94 -12.26 16.47
C ALA A 190 -9.98 -12.43 18.01
N ASP A 191 -9.43 -11.46 18.74
CA ASP A 191 -9.39 -11.43 20.20
C ASP A 191 -10.65 -10.80 20.84
N ASP A 192 -11.64 -10.40 20.03
CA ASP A 192 -12.86 -9.71 20.47
C ASP A 192 -12.56 -8.44 21.31
N ASP A 193 -11.54 -7.67 20.90
CA ASP A 193 -11.14 -6.44 21.61
C ASP A 193 -12.30 -5.41 21.58
N PRO A 194 -12.72 -4.85 22.73
CA PRO A 194 -13.85 -3.93 22.82
C PRO A 194 -13.67 -2.65 21.98
N ARG A 195 -12.44 -2.30 21.61
CA ARG A 195 -12.16 -1.16 20.72
C ARG A 195 -12.66 -1.39 19.29
N VAL A 196 -12.89 -2.64 18.88
CA VAL A 196 -13.37 -2.99 17.53
C VAL A 196 -14.73 -2.36 17.24
N THR A 197 -15.64 -2.34 18.21
CA THR A 197 -16.99 -1.77 18.00
C THR A 197 -16.93 -0.30 17.61
N ALA A 198 -16.10 0.50 18.28
CA ALA A 198 -15.92 1.92 17.95
C ALA A 198 -15.18 2.14 16.62
N ALA A 199 -14.29 1.22 16.26
CA ALA A 199 -13.49 1.26 15.04
C ALA A 199 -14.20 0.77 13.78
N LEU A 200 -15.38 0.14 13.91
CA LEU A 200 -16.05 -0.58 12.82
C LEU A 200 -16.23 0.25 11.54
N PRO A 201 -16.64 1.54 11.59
CA PRO A 201 -16.76 2.35 10.37
C PRO A 201 -15.43 2.52 9.63
N ALA A 202 -14.33 2.76 10.35
CA ALA A 202 -13.00 2.93 9.76
C ALA A 202 -12.45 1.60 9.22
N LEU A 203 -12.68 0.49 9.92
CA LEU A 203 -12.33 -0.85 9.45
C LEU A 203 -13.08 -1.20 8.16
N HIS A 204 -14.38 -0.88 8.10
CA HIS A 204 -15.19 -1.08 6.91
C HIS A 204 -14.68 -0.20 5.76
N ALA A 205 -14.43 1.09 5.97
CA ALA A 205 -13.90 1.98 4.95
C ALA A 205 -12.53 1.51 4.41
N ALA A 206 -11.65 1.06 5.29
CA ALA A 206 -10.33 0.52 4.93
C ALA A 206 -10.43 -0.75 4.06
N LEU A 207 -11.32 -1.68 4.42
CA LEU A 207 -11.60 -2.88 3.62
C LEU A 207 -12.24 -2.51 2.29
N TYR A 208 -13.31 -1.73 2.33
CA TYR A 208 -14.11 -1.30 1.19
C TYR A 208 -13.22 -0.69 0.11
N GLY A 209 -12.41 0.32 0.46
CA GLY A 209 -11.56 1.01 -0.50
C GLY A 209 -10.58 0.08 -1.22
N ARG A 210 -9.92 -0.82 -0.49
CA ARG A 210 -8.91 -1.75 -1.02
C ARG A 210 -9.53 -2.87 -1.86
N ALA A 211 -10.59 -3.49 -1.37
CA ALA A 211 -11.29 -4.53 -2.10
C ALA A 211 -11.99 -3.98 -3.35
N LEU A 212 -12.59 -2.79 -3.27
CA LEU A 212 -13.19 -2.12 -4.43
C LEU A 212 -12.15 -1.82 -5.51
N THR A 213 -10.99 -1.27 -5.14
CA THR A 213 -9.90 -0.98 -6.08
C THR A 213 -9.42 -2.26 -6.76
N ALA A 214 -9.20 -3.34 -6.00
CA ALA A 214 -8.81 -4.64 -6.54
C ALA A 214 -9.87 -5.23 -7.49
N ALA A 215 -11.14 -5.23 -7.09
CA ALA A 215 -12.25 -5.77 -7.88
C ALA A 215 -12.48 -4.98 -9.17
N ARG A 216 -12.34 -3.64 -9.14
CA ARG A 216 -12.44 -2.81 -10.34
C ARG A 216 -11.32 -3.08 -11.33
N GLY A 217 -10.07 -3.18 -10.84
CA GLY A 217 -8.92 -3.53 -11.66
C GLY A 217 -9.10 -4.91 -12.31
N TRP A 218 -9.60 -5.88 -11.54
CA TRP A 218 -9.90 -7.22 -12.02
C TRP A 218 -10.97 -7.28 -13.12
N LEU A 219 -12.09 -6.58 -12.92
CA LEU A 219 -13.24 -6.62 -13.83
C LEU A 219 -13.08 -5.69 -15.05
N GLY A 220 -12.01 -4.90 -15.12
CA GLY A 220 -11.80 -3.92 -16.19
C GLY A 220 -12.69 -2.67 -16.07
N GLY A 221 -13.25 -2.40 -14.88
CA GLY A 221 -14.13 -1.25 -14.62
C GLY A 221 -15.60 -1.46 -15.04
N GLY A 222 -16.44 -0.42 -14.83
CA GLY A 222 -17.84 -0.39 -15.29
C GLY A 222 -18.85 -1.21 -14.48
N ALA A 223 -18.41 -2.19 -13.70
CA ALA A 223 -19.28 -2.95 -12.80
C ALA A 223 -19.73 -2.13 -11.58
N THR A 224 -21.01 -2.24 -11.24
CA THR A 224 -21.55 -1.79 -9.95
C THR A 224 -21.19 -2.80 -8.87
N LEU A 225 -20.48 -2.35 -7.84
CA LEU A 225 -19.91 -3.17 -6.77
C LEU A 225 -20.49 -2.78 -5.42
N ASP A 226 -20.91 -3.76 -4.63
CA ASP A 226 -21.29 -3.64 -3.23
C ASP A 226 -20.30 -4.49 -2.42
N VAL A 227 -19.39 -3.82 -1.71
CA VAL A 227 -18.36 -4.48 -0.88
C VAL A 227 -18.76 -4.34 0.58
N ARG A 228 -18.71 -5.43 1.34
CA ARG A 228 -19.11 -5.45 2.75
C ARG A 228 -18.10 -6.21 3.61
N LEU A 229 -17.92 -5.71 4.82
CA LEU A 229 -17.26 -6.44 5.89
C LEU A 229 -18.18 -7.58 6.37
N ALA A 230 -17.70 -8.81 6.35
CA ALA A 230 -18.46 -10.01 6.75
C ALA A 230 -17.54 -11.04 7.40
N ALA A 231 -18.09 -11.99 8.18
CA ALA A 231 -17.27 -13.02 8.82
C ALA A 231 -16.69 -14.04 7.83
N SER A 232 -17.45 -14.35 6.78
CA SER A 232 -17.09 -15.34 5.77
C SER A 232 -16.96 -14.68 4.40
N PRO A 233 -15.96 -15.06 3.60
CA PRO A 233 -15.76 -14.48 2.30
C PRO A 233 -16.71 -15.07 1.26
N ALA A 234 -17.34 -14.22 0.47
CA ALA A 234 -18.22 -14.61 -0.63
C ALA A 234 -18.19 -13.55 -1.73
N ALA A 235 -18.44 -13.98 -2.97
CA ALA A 235 -18.66 -13.07 -4.08
C ALA A 235 -19.72 -13.63 -5.00
N ALA A 236 -20.71 -12.82 -5.36
CA ALA A 236 -21.82 -13.23 -6.20
C ALA A 236 -22.35 -12.07 -7.03
N ARG A 237 -22.85 -12.38 -8.22
CA ARG A 237 -23.65 -11.44 -9.01
C ARG A 237 -25.11 -11.55 -8.58
N ARG A 238 -25.68 -10.45 -8.12
CA ARG A 238 -27.09 -10.33 -7.77
C ARG A 238 -27.97 -10.23 -9.04
N THR A 239 -29.26 -10.48 -8.88
CA THR A 239 -30.26 -10.40 -9.96
C THR A 239 -30.42 -8.99 -10.54
N ASP A 240 -30.13 -7.95 -9.75
CA ASP A 240 -30.11 -6.54 -10.15
C ASP A 240 -28.81 -6.16 -10.91
N GLY A 241 -27.91 -7.11 -11.16
CA GLY A 241 -26.64 -6.89 -11.85
C GLY A 241 -25.52 -6.35 -10.96
N VAL A 242 -25.79 -6.04 -9.69
CA VAL A 242 -24.76 -5.62 -8.73
C VAL A 242 -23.90 -6.81 -8.32
N ILE A 243 -22.59 -6.62 -8.29
CA ILE A 243 -21.66 -7.62 -7.78
C ILE A 243 -21.46 -7.37 -6.29
N ALA A 244 -21.92 -8.31 -5.47
CA ALA A 244 -21.75 -8.30 -4.03
C ALA A 244 -20.46 -9.05 -3.66
N ILE A 245 -19.59 -8.41 -2.88
CA ILE A 245 -18.34 -8.98 -2.36
C ILE A 245 -18.37 -8.82 -0.84
N GLU A 246 -18.40 -9.94 -0.14
CA GLU A 246 -18.36 -10.01 1.31
C GLU A 246 -16.99 -10.55 1.72
N LEU A 247 -16.27 -9.84 2.60
CA LEU A 247 -14.92 -10.22 2.99
C LEU A 247 -14.69 -9.99 4.49
N PRO A 248 -13.96 -10.88 5.19
CA PRO A 248 -13.48 -10.59 6.53
C PRO A 248 -12.38 -9.55 6.49
N PHE A 249 -12.21 -8.79 7.58
CA PHE A 249 -11.13 -7.81 7.67
C PHE A 249 -9.75 -8.48 7.54
N SER A 250 -9.62 -9.74 7.99
CA SER A 250 -8.40 -10.54 7.79
C SER A 250 -8.02 -10.73 6.32
N TRP A 251 -8.95 -10.57 5.38
CA TRP A 251 -8.63 -10.55 3.95
C TRP A 251 -7.56 -9.52 3.59
N LEU A 252 -7.57 -8.35 4.25
CA LEU A 252 -6.54 -7.34 4.03
C LEU A 252 -5.14 -7.86 4.39
N ARG A 253 -5.04 -8.64 5.48
CA ARG A 253 -3.79 -9.24 5.98
C ARG A 253 -3.35 -10.41 5.11
N ASP A 254 -4.28 -11.30 4.81
CA ASP A 254 -4.00 -12.60 4.24
C ASP A 254 -3.90 -12.55 2.71
N VAL A 255 -4.57 -11.59 2.06
CA VAL A 255 -4.65 -11.49 0.60
C VAL A 255 -4.06 -10.18 0.09
N TRP A 256 -4.61 -9.03 0.52
CA TRP A 256 -4.26 -7.73 -0.07
C TRP A 256 -2.81 -7.32 0.22
N ALA A 257 -2.37 -7.38 1.47
CA ALA A 257 -1.02 -6.96 1.89
C ALA A 257 0.11 -7.79 1.23
N ARG A 258 -0.24 -8.97 0.70
CA ARG A 258 0.67 -9.90 0.01
C ARG A 258 0.61 -9.79 -1.51
N GLY A 259 -0.25 -8.90 -2.05
CA GLY A 259 -0.44 -8.75 -3.49
C GLY A 259 -1.25 -9.87 -4.14
N PHE A 260 -2.04 -10.63 -3.37
CA PHE A 260 -2.79 -11.78 -3.88
C PHE A 260 -4.23 -11.45 -4.30
N ALA A 261 -4.66 -10.19 -4.24
CA ALA A 261 -6.06 -9.80 -4.49
C ALA A 261 -6.61 -10.31 -5.83
N THR A 262 -5.74 -10.42 -6.85
CA THR A 262 -6.04 -11.04 -8.13
C THR A 262 -4.96 -12.04 -8.53
N LEU A 263 -5.34 -13.25 -8.91
CA LEU A 263 -4.43 -14.34 -9.29
C LEU A 263 -4.98 -15.07 -10.51
N ALA A 264 -4.16 -15.24 -11.55
CA ALA A 264 -4.53 -15.95 -12.78
C ALA A 264 -5.88 -15.51 -13.39
N GLY A 265 -6.17 -14.20 -13.40
CA GLY A 265 -7.42 -13.64 -13.92
C GLY A 265 -8.65 -13.85 -13.00
N ARG A 266 -8.44 -14.24 -11.75
CA ARG A 266 -9.49 -14.53 -10.76
C ARG A 266 -9.33 -13.62 -9.55
N PHE A 267 -10.44 -13.30 -8.89
CA PHE A 267 -10.42 -12.57 -7.63
C PHE A 267 -10.20 -13.53 -6.47
N CYS A 268 -9.25 -13.21 -5.59
CA CYS A 268 -8.90 -14.05 -4.45
C CYS A 268 -9.76 -13.73 -3.23
N LEU A 269 -10.50 -14.73 -2.75
CA LEU A 269 -11.37 -14.64 -1.57
C LEU A 269 -10.62 -15.02 -0.29
N THR A 270 -9.72 -15.98 -0.36
CA THR A 270 -8.85 -16.38 0.76
C THR A 270 -7.50 -16.82 0.26
N ALA A 271 -6.47 -16.63 1.07
CA ALA A 271 -5.15 -17.21 0.90
C ALA A 271 -4.73 -17.85 2.21
N GLN A 272 -4.29 -19.09 2.13
CA GLN A 272 -3.83 -19.87 3.27
C GLN A 272 -2.43 -20.41 2.99
N PRO A 273 -1.48 -20.21 3.91
CA PRO A 273 -0.16 -20.80 3.79
C PRO A 273 -0.25 -22.32 3.90
N GLY A 274 0.47 -23.02 3.03
CA GLY A 274 0.64 -24.48 3.05
C GLY A 274 1.97 -24.89 3.69
N PRO A 275 2.47 -26.10 3.36
CA PRO A 275 3.87 -26.47 3.60
C PRO A 275 4.86 -25.40 3.10
N PRO A 276 6.13 -25.40 3.54
CA PRO A 276 7.05 -24.28 3.34
C PRO A 276 7.06 -23.72 1.92
N GLY A 277 6.57 -22.47 1.78
CA GLY A 277 6.51 -21.71 0.53
C GLY A 277 5.27 -21.93 -0.34
N ASP A 278 4.48 -22.97 -0.08
CA ASP A 278 3.23 -23.23 -0.79
C ASP A 278 2.09 -22.33 -0.29
N TRP A 279 1.17 -22.01 -1.19
CA TRP A 279 -0.05 -21.26 -0.88
C TRP A 279 -1.27 -21.91 -1.50
N THR A 280 -2.36 -21.97 -0.74
CA THR A 280 -3.68 -22.37 -1.25
C THR A 280 -4.62 -21.18 -1.23
N PHE A 281 -5.23 -20.91 -2.38
CA PHE A 281 -6.14 -19.81 -2.60
C PHE A 281 -7.54 -20.31 -2.88
N THR A 282 -8.56 -19.62 -2.39
CA THR A 282 -9.93 -19.77 -2.88
C THR A 282 -10.25 -18.57 -3.76
N THR A 283 -10.65 -18.80 -5.01
CA THR A 283 -10.76 -17.75 -6.03
C THR A 283 -12.04 -17.86 -6.85
N VAL A 284 -12.57 -16.73 -7.30
CA VAL A 284 -13.77 -16.65 -8.13
C VAL A 284 -13.44 -16.08 -9.52
N ALA A 285 -14.05 -16.63 -10.57
CA ALA A 285 -13.92 -16.12 -11.93
C ALA A 285 -14.88 -14.95 -12.18
N ALA A 286 -14.68 -14.21 -13.27
CA ALA A 286 -15.48 -13.01 -13.59
C ALA A 286 -16.94 -13.33 -13.95
N ASP A 287 -17.26 -14.60 -14.19
CA ASP A 287 -18.61 -15.11 -14.34
C ASP A 287 -19.34 -15.29 -12.99
N PHE A 288 -18.62 -15.16 -11.86
CA PHE A 288 -19.12 -15.39 -10.50
C PHE A 288 -19.69 -16.80 -10.29
N GLY A 289 -19.11 -17.79 -10.98
CA GLY A 289 -19.36 -19.20 -10.72
C GLY A 289 -18.85 -19.69 -9.36
N GLN A 290 -18.94 -20.99 -9.12
CA GLN A 290 -18.47 -21.61 -7.87
C GLN A 290 -17.00 -21.27 -7.58
N PRO A 291 -16.65 -20.86 -6.35
CA PRO A 291 -15.25 -20.63 -5.97
C PRO A 291 -14.39 -21.88 -6.19
N GLN A 292 -13.18 -21.66 -6.69
CA GLN A 292 -12.21 -22.72 -7.00
C GLN A 292 -10.97 -22.61 -6.13
N LYS A 293 -10.39 -23.75 -5.77
CA LYS A 293 -9.10 -23.81 -5.10
C LYS A 293 -7.96 -23.77 -6.12
N VAL A 294 -6.99 -22.90 -5.90
CA VAL A 294 -5.75 -22.81 -6.68
C VAL A 294 -4.58 -22.97 -5.72
N THR A 295 -3.58 -23.76 -6.07
CA THR A 295 -2.38 -23.95 -5.25
C THR A 295 -1.16 -23.45 -6.01
N LEU A 296 -0.41 -22.53 -5.39
CA LEU A 296 0.91 -22.13 -5.85
C LEU A 296 1.92 -22.98 -5.08
N ARG A 297 2.82 -23.66 -5.80
CA ARG A 297 3.94 -24.39 -5.21
C ARG A 297 5.23 -23.65 -5.50
N THR A 298 6.03 -23.41 -4.47
CA THR A 298 7.41 -22.93 -4.65
C THR A 298 8.31 -24.14 -4.83
N TRP A 299 8.95 -24.23 -6.00
CA TRP A 299 9.91 -25.28 -6.34
C TRP A 299 11.30 -24.94 -5.83
#